data_AF-A0A7C6ENS0-F1
#
_entry.id   AF-A0A7C6ENS0-F1
#
_cell.length_a   1.000
_cell.length_b   1.000
_cell.length_c   1.000
_cell.angle_alpha   90.00
_cell.angle_beta   90.00
_cell.angle_gamma   90.00
#
_symmetry.space_group_name_H-M   'P 1'
#
loop_
_entity.id
_entity.type
_entity.pdbx_description
1 polymer ?
#
loop_
_entity_poly.entity_id
_entity_poly.type
_entity_poly.pdbx_seq_one_letter_code
_entity_poly.pdbx_strand_id
1 'polypeptide(L)'
;MEEKAKSEKKTSEGYYSLRFRSTGLGKTMLEGEPADVQIVGDMVVFHIQTTTPVRWRIRAAMSYKGLLKAIKLCFKFPVIKFLLLGFLTIKKPNLPTEF
;
A
#
# COMPACT_ATOMS: atom_id res chain seq x y z
N MET A 1 18.74 36.70 -12.33
CA MET A 1 17.54 36.24 -11.61
C MET A 1 16.70 35.51 -12.62
N GLU A 2 16.72 34.16 -12.62
CA GLU A 2 15.73 33.29 -13.30
C GLU A 2 16.13 31.79 -13.32
N GLU A 3 17.30 31.41 -12.79
CA GLU A 3 17.74 29.99 -12.79
C GLU A 3 17.42 29.19 -11.51
N LYS A 4 16.73 29.77 -10.52
CA LYS A 4 16.51 29.12 -9.21
C LYS A 4 15.12 28.50 -8.98
N ALA A 5 14.28 28.37 -10.00
CA ALA A 5 12.91 27.85 -9.84
C ALA A 5 12.64 26.49 -10.51
N LYS A 6 13.64 25.86 -11.16
CA LYS A 6 13.48 24.54 -11.82
C LYS A 6 13.96 23.35 -10.97
N SER A 7 14.09 23.57 -9.66
CA SER A 7 14.47 22.57 -8.65
C SER A 7 13.31 22.32 -7.68
N GLU A 8 12.07 22.37 -8.15
CA GLU A 8 10.93 21.93 -7.36
C GLU A 8 10.76 20.40 -7.51
N LYS A 9 11.47 19.72 -6.59
CA LYS A 9 11.11 18.44 -6.00
C LYS A 9 10.92 17.27 -6.98
N LYS A 10 12.03 16.60 -7.30
CA LYS A 10 12.08 15.14 -7.49
C LYS A 10 11.45 14.47 -6.25
N THR A 11 10.13 14.35 -6.23
CA THR A 11 9.42 13.64 -5.17
C THR A 11 9.49 12.15 -5.49
N SER A 12 10.48 11.52 -4.86
CA SER A 12 10.56 10.10 -4.48
C SER A 12 10.43 9.04 -5.59
N GLU A 13 11.57 8.54 -6.07
CA GLU A 13 11.74 7.13 -6.42
C GLU A 13 11.71 6.27 -5.14
N GLY A 14 10.61 6.38 -4.38
CA GLY A 14 10.37 5.60 -3.19
C GLY A 14 9.44 4.45 -3.53
N TYR A 15 9.84 3.24 -3.21
CA TYR A 15 8.96 2.08 -3.24
C TYR A 15 7.83 2.27 -2.20
N TYR A 16 6.61 2.58 -2.66
CA TYR A 16 5.41 2.71 -1.81
C TYR A 16 4.35 1.73 -2.36
N SER A 17 4.29 0.47 -1.92
CA SER A 17 3.92 -0.19 -0.65
C SER A 17 2.49 -0.76 -0.66
N LEU A 18 1.54 -0.15 -1.38
CA LEU A 18 0.25 -0.79 -1.69
C LEU A 18 -0.22 -0.47 -3.10
N ARG A 19 -0.67 -1.52 -3.81
CA ARG A 19 -1.33 -1.41 -5.11
C ARG A 19 -2.73 -1.97 -5.04
N PHE A 20 -3.66 -1.24 -5.65
CA PHE A 20 -5.07 -1.57 -5.64
C PHE A 20 -5.57 -1.73 -7.08
N ARG A 21 -6.41 -2.74 -7.26
CA ARG A 21 -7.20 -2.98 -8.45
C ARG A 21 -8.67 -2.97 -8.07
N SER A 22 -9.49 -2.41 -8.94
CA SER A 22 -10.95 -2.50 -8.86
C SER A 22 -11.48 -2.65 -10.27
N THR A 23 -12.56 -3.42 -10.43
CA THR A 23 -13.22 -3.62 -11.73
C THR A 23 -13.70 -2.31 -12.34
N GLY A 24 -14.03 -1.31 -11.50
CA GLY A 24 -14.45 0.03 -11.95
C GLY A 24 -13.31 0.96 -12.40
N LEU A 25 -12.05 0.60 -12.15
CA LEU A 25 -10.86 1.41 -12.52
C LEU A 25 -10.29 1.04 -13.91
N GLY A 26 -10.85 0.00 -14.55
CA GLY A 26 -10.37 -0.51 -15.83
C GLY A 26 -8.91 -0.99 -15.75
N LYS A 27 -8.08 -0.57 -16.72
CA LYS A 27 -6.65 -0.93 -16.76
C LYS A 27 -5.79 -0.12 -15.79
N THR A 28 -6.35 0.86 -15.11
CA THR A 28 -5.62 1.76 -14.21
C THR A 28 -5.27 1.06 -12.90
N MET A 29 -4.03 1.20 -12.44
CA MET A 29 -3.62 0.79 -11.08
C MET A 29 -3.67 2.00 -10.16
N LEU A 30 -4.18 1.79 -8.95
CA LEU A 30 -4.11 2.79 -7.91
C LEU A 30 -2.97 2.44 -6.95
N GLU A 31 -2.10 3.40 -6.70
CA GLU A 31 -0.92 3.27 -5.86
C GLU A 31 -1.06 4.16 -4.64
N GLY A 32 -0.53 3.68 -3.51
CA GLY A 32 -0.54 4.44 -2.27
C GLY A 32 0.31 3.83 -1.18
N GLU A 33 0.28 4.49 -0.04
CA GLU A 33 1.02 4.12 1.16
C GLU A 33 0.09 4.03 2.37
N PRO A 34 0.31 3.07 3.29
CA PRO A 34 -0.31 3.13 4.61
C PRO A 34 0.09 4.44 5.29
N ALA A 35 -0.91 5.23 5.67
CA ALA A 35 -0.70 6.52 6.31
C ALA A 35 -0.92 6.44 7.83
N ASP A 36 -1.92 5.68 8.27
CA ASP A 36 -2.35 5.64 9.66
C ASP A 36 -3.29 4.44 9.92
N VAL A 37 -3.43 4.05 11.19
CA VAL A 37 -4.37 3.00 11.65
C VAL A 37 -5.02 3.45 12.93
N GLN A 38 -6.36 3.42 12.98
CA GLN A 38 -7.13 3.85 14.14
C GLN A 38 -8.12 2.76 14.57
N ILE A 39 -8.50 2.78 15.85
CA ILE A 39 -9.61 1.97 16.36
C ILE A 39 -10.80 2.90 16.55
N VAL A 40 -11.92 2.58 15.91
CA VAL A 40 -13.16 3.34 16.00
C VAL A 40 -14.27 2.38 16.39
N GLY A 41 -14.75 2.47 17.63
CA GLY A 41 -15.68 1.50 18.19
C GLY A 41 -15.04 0.10 18.25
N ASP A 42 -15.66 -0.86 17.59
CA ASP A 42 -15.23 -2.26 17.48
C ASP A 42 -14.49 -2.58 16.16
N MET A 43 -14.08 -1.56 15.42
CA MET A 43 -13.43 -1.68 14.11
C MET A 43 -12.02 -1.08 14.10
N VAL A 44 -11.13 -1.73 13.36
CA VAL A 44 -9.82 -1.17 12.97
C VAL A 44 -9.96 -0.50 11.62
N VAL A 45 -9.60 0.77 11.52
CA VAL A 45 -9.68 1.59 10.31
C VAL A 45 -8.27 1.87 9.81
N PHE A 46 -7.97 1.36 8.61
CA PHE A 46 -6.73 1.64 7.90
C PHE A 46 -6.92 2.87 7.02
N HIS A 47 -5.98 3.80 7.13
CA HIS A 47 -5.89 4.97 6.28
C HIS A 47 -4.77 4.76 5.27
N ILE A 48 -5.09 4.81 3.99
CA ILE A 48 -4.13 4.74 2.90
C ILE A 48 -4.15 6.07 2.15
N GLN A 49 -2.99 6.71 2.05
CA GLN A 49 -2.81 7.89 1.23
C GLN A 49 -2.39 7.43 -0.16
N THR A 50 -3.21 7.77 -1.15
CA THR A 50 -2.95 7.38 -2.53
C THR A 50 -2.14 8.46 -3.23
N THR A 51 -1.36 8.05 -4.22
CA THR A 51 -0.39 8.89 -4.94
C THR A 51 -0.70 8.94 -6.44
N THR A 52 -1.04 7.80 -7.03
CA THR A 52 -1.35 7.63 -8.46
C THR A 52 -2.65 6.84 -8.62
N PRO A 53 -3.57 7.19 -9.53
CA PRO A 53 -3.53 8.34 -10.46
C PRO A 53 -3.94 9.68 -9.83
N VAL A 54 -4.62 9.65 -8.68
CA VAL A 54 -5.14 10.83 -7.98
C VAL A 54 -4.78 10.71 -6.50
N ARG A 55 -4.52 11.84 -5.84
CA ARG A 55 -4.24 11.90 -4.41
C ARG A 55 -5.52 12.08 -3.60
N TRP A 56 -5.89 11.04 -2.87
CA TRP A 56 -7.05 10.99 -1.97
C TRP A 56 -6.81 9.95 -0.87
N ARG A 57 -7.63 9.96 0.18
CA ARG A 57 -7.45 9.08 1.35
C ARG A 57 -8.45 7.93 1.31
N ILE A 58 -7.96 6.71 1.09
CA ILE A 58 -8.76 5.50 1.20
C ILE A 58 -8.87 5.14 2.68
N ARG A 59 -10.08 4.76 3.12
CA ARG A 59 -10.35 4.25 4.46
C ARG A 59 -10.92 2.84 4.35
N ALA A 60 -10.27 1.87 4.99
CA ALA A 60 -10.76 0.49 5.04
C ALA A 60 -11.02 0.12 6.51
N ALA A 61 -12.29 -0.09 6.85
CA ALA A 61 -12.69 -0.55 8.18
C ALA A 61 -12.78 -2.07 8.21
N MET A 62 -12.23 -2.68 9.26
CA MET A 62 -12.23 -4.12 9.47
C MET A 62 -12.71 -4.44 10.88
N SER A 63 -13.71 -5.31 11.00
CA SER A 63 -14.20 -5.80 12.29
C SER A 63 -13.19 -6.70 12.97
N TYR A 64 -13.33 -6.92 14.27
CA TYR A 64 -12.46 -7.82 15.04
C TYR A 64 -12.31 -9.23 14.42
N LYS A 65 -13.42 -9.86 13.99
CA LYS A 65 -13.37 -11.17 13.33
C LYS A 65 -12.63 -11.11 11.98
N GLY A 66 -12.80 -10.02 11.25
CA GLY A 66 -12.05 -9.77 10.02
C GLY A 66 -10.55 -9.65 10.28
N LEU A 67 -10.17 -8.91 11.32
CA LEU A 67 -8.77 -8.74 11.73
C LEU A 67 -8.14 -10.08 12.11
N LEU A 68 -8.81 -10.90 12.93
CA LEU A 68 -8.33 -12.23 13.27
C LEU A 68 -8.13 -13.11 12.02
N LYS A 69 -9.05 -13.03 11.06
CA LYS A 69 -8.93 -13.74 9.78
C LYS A 69 -7.74 -13.22 8.97
N ALA A 70 -7.53 -11.91 8.91
CA ALA A 70 -6.39 -11.30 8.22
C ALA A 70 -5.06 -11.76 8.85
N ILE A 71 -4.96 -11.72 10.18
CA ILE A 71 -3.79 -12.24 10.92
C ILE A 71 -3.55 -13.72 10.59
N LYS A 72 -4.60 -14.55 10.61
CA LYS A 72 -4.50 -15.97 10.24
C LYS A 72 -4.01 -16.18 8.80
N LEU A 73 -4.40 -15.31 7.86
CA LEU A 73 -3.93 -15.36 6.48
C LEU A 73 -2.45 -14.97 6.36
N CYS A 74 -1.96 -14.04 7.19
CA CYS A 74 -0.55 -13.70 7.26
C CYS A 74 0.34 -14.86 7.75
N PHE A 75 -0.22 -15.79 8.55
CA PHE A 75 0.49 -16.99 9.03
C PHE A 75 0.53 -18.16 8.03
N LYS A 76 0.13 -17.98 6.76
CA LYS A 76 0.31 -19.02 5.75
C LYS A 76 1.81 -19.23 5.46
N PHE A 77 2.23 -20.48 5.31
CA PHE A 77 3.64 -20.84 5.08
C PHE A 77 4.33 -20.04 3.97
N PRO A 78 3.72 -19.80 2.78
CA PRO A 78 4.34 -18.97 1.75
C PRO A 78 4.56 -17.51 2.18
N VAL A 79 3.65 -16.95 2.98
CA VAL A 79 3.74 -15.57 3.49
C VAL A 79 4.81 -15.46 4.56
N ILE A 80 4.88 -16.43 5.48
CA ILE A 80 5.95 -16.49 6.49
C ILE A 80 7.32 -16.65 5.82
N LYS A 81 7.43 -17.53 4.81
CA LYS A 81 8.67 -17.70 4.05
C LYS A 81 9.07 -16.39 3.35
N PHE A 82 8.10 -15.66 2.78
CA PHE A 82 8.33 -14.34 2.21
C PHE A 82 8.79 -13.31 3.25
N LEU A 83 8.21 -13.31 4.45
CA LEU A 83 8.60 -12.41 5.54
C LEU A 83 10.03 -12.69 6.04
N LEU A 84 10.42 -13.95 6.14
CA LEU A 84 11.76 -14.36 6.62
C LEU A 84 12.86 -14.18 5.56
N LEU A 85 12.58 -14.56 4.30
CA LEU A 85 13.58 -14.51 3.22
C LEU A 85 13.55 -13.21 2.42
N GLY A 86 12.44 -12.47 2.46
CA GLY A 86 12.22 -11.26 1.69
C GLY A 86 13.18 -10.13 2.05
N PHE A 87 13.80 -10.15 3.24
CA PHE A 87 14.86 -9.23 3.63
C PHE A 87 16.05 -9.23 2.64
N LEU A 88 16.32 -10.38 2.00
CA LEU A 88 17.38 -10.52 1.00
C LEU A 88 16.97 -9.98 -0.38
N THR A 89 15.67 -9.75 -0.62
CA THR A 89 15.08 -9.40 -1.94
C THR A 89 14.53 -7.97 -1.98
N ILE A 90 14.76 -7.16 -0.94
CA ILE A 90 14.23 -5.80 -0.76
C ILE A 90 14.55 -4.84 -1.92
N LYS A 91 15.60 -5.11 -2.71
CA LYS A 91 16.12 -4.12 -3.66
C LYS A 91 15.21 -3.82 -4.86
N LYS A 92 14.44 -4.80 -5.38
CA LYS A 92 13.50 -4.61 -6.52
C LYS A 92 12.43 -5.72 -6.57
N PRO A 93 11.29 -5.62 -5.87
CA PRO A 93 10.20 -6.59 -6.06
C PRO A 93 9.68 -6.55 -7.51
N ASN A 94 9.57 -7.73 -8.11
CA ASN A 94 8.95 -7.92 -9.42
C ASN A 94 7.45 -7.66 -9.29
N LEU A 95 6.95 -6.70 -10.07
CA LEU A 95 5.56 -6.26 -10.02
C LEU A 95 4.73 -7.19 -10.91
N PRO A 96 3.76 -7.94 -10.36
CA PRO A 96 2.86 -8.71 -11.20
C PRO A 96 1.94 -7.76 -11.98
N THR A 97 1.77 -8.04 -13.27
CA THR A 97 0.85 -7.29 -14.14
C THR A 97 -0.61 -7.46 -13.70
N GLU A 98 -0.92 -8.64 -13.16
CA GLU A 98 -2.24 -9.10 -12.70
C GLU A 98 -2.11 -9.74 -11.31
N PHE A 99 -2.95 -9.34 -10.34
CA PHE A 99 -3.02 -9.91 -8.99
C PHE A 99 -4.43 -9.76 -8.40
#